data_AF-A0A969S310-F1
#
_entry.id   AF-A0A969S310-F1
#
_cell.length_a   1.000
_cell.length_b   1.000
_cell.length_c   1.000
_cell.angle_alpha   90.00
_cell.angle_beta   90.00
_cell.angle_gamma   90.00
#
_symmetry.space_group_name_H-M   'P 1'
#
loop_
_entity.id
_entity.type
_entity.pdbx_description
1 polymer ?
#
loop_
_entity_poly.entity_id
_entity_poly.type
_entity_poly.pdbx_seq_one_letter_code
_entity_poly.pdbx_strand_id
1 'polypeptide(L)'
;MVELPSITIQTVWAVLNDEVDDATANALVWQVLGYRWVGDRPQDDRWNNRWNTEAVAPDWRDAYPEPPNFIESRPATVKLTRSIPPSDKQLLKEQLQFQGYKIGELTPRKTRRATIANYLLSYLNQLNLNSPEATES
;
A
#
# COMPACT_ATOMS: atom_id res chain seq x y z
N MET A 1 11.32 -15.90 -3.11
CA MET A 1 10.01 -15.21 -2.99
C MET A 1 9.91 -14.66 -1.58
N VAL A 2 9.68 -13.35 -1.42
CA VAL A 2 9.30 -12.81 -0.11
C VAL A 2 7.82 -13.12 0.05
N GLU A 3 7.46 -14.00 0.99
CA GLU A 3 6.07 -14.21 1.34
C GLU A 3 5.54 -12.91 1.96
N LEU A 4 4.77 -12.15 1.17
CA LEU A 4 4.16 -10.93 1.67
C LEU A 4 3.03 -11.28 2.64
N PRO A 5 2.99 -10.62 3.81
CA PRO A 5 1.91 -10.86 4.75
C PRO A 5 0.57 -10.45 4.12
N SER A 6 -0.49 -11.18 4.46
CA SER A 6 -1.84 -10.79 4.06
C SER A 6 -2.12 -9.36 4.51
N ILE A 7 -2.75 -8.56 3.64
CA ILE A 7 -3.15 -7.19 3.98
C ILE A 7 -4.30 -7.31 4.99
N THR A 8 -4.00 -6.99 6.25
CA THR A 8 -4.94 -7.04 7.37
C THR A 8 -4.73 -5.82 8.26
N ILE A 9 -5.68 -5.53 9.14
CA ILE A 9 -5.57 -4.47 10.15
C ILE A 9 -4.28 -4.61 10.97
N GLN A 10 -3.88 -5.84 11.32
CA GLN A 10 -2.63 -6.12 12.05
C GLN A 10 -1.40 -5.74 11.23
N THR A 11 -1.34 -6.13 9.96
CA THR A 11 -0.24 -5.78 9.06
C THR A 11 -0.13 -4.26 8.88
N VAL A 12 -1.24 -3.56 8.76
CA VAL A 12 -1.27 -2.09 8.68
C VAL A 12 -0.72 -1.46 9.96
N TRP A 13 -1.12 -1.98 11.13
CA TRP A 13 -0.61 -1.51 12.41
C TRP A 13 0.90 -1.74 12.53
N ALA A 14 1.40 -2.89 12.06
CA ALA A 14 2.83 -3.19 12.02
C ALA A 14 3.61 -2.21 11.11
N VAL A 15 3.05 -1.82 9.95
CA VAL A 15 3.63 -0.76 9.09
C VAL A 15 3.73 0.56 9.82
N LEU A 16 2.67 0.93 10.55
CA LEU A 16 2.58 2.20 11.27
C LEU A 16 3.58 2.30 12.43
N ASN A 17 3.82 1.19 13.13
CA ASN A 17 4.73 1.07 14.27
C ASN A 17 6.20 0.78 13.89
N ASP A 18 6.53 0.76 12.60
CA ASP A 18 7.89 0.42 12.12
C ASP A 18 8.32 -1.02 12.46
N GLU A 19 7.35 -1.94 12.62
CA GLU A 19 7.59 -3.37 12.91
C GLU A 19 7.90 -4.19 11.64
N VAL A 20 7.42 -3.72 10.48
CA VAL A 20 7.81 -4.27 9.17
C VAL A 20 8.82 -3.36 8.49
N ASP A 21 9.74 -3.95 7.73
CA ASP A 21 10.76 -3.21 7.00
C ASP A 21 10.18 -2.36 5.85
N ASP A 22 10.97 -1.40 5.36
CA ASP A 22 10.55 -0.47 4.30
C ASP A 22 10.24 -1.20 2.99
N ALA A 23 10.94 -2.30 2.68
CA ALA A 23 10.70 -3.05 1.44
C ALA A 23 9.37 -3.81 1.50
N THR A 24 9.05 -4.43 2.63
CA THR A 24 7.76 -5.10 2.87
C THR A 24 6.61 -4.10 2.83
N ALA A 25 6.76 -2.94 3.49
CA ALA A 25 5.73 -1.88 3.46
C ALA A 25 5.45 -1.39 2.03
N ASN A 26 6.50 -1.21 1.22
CA ASN A 26 6.36 -0.85 -0.19
C ASN A 26 5.70 -1.97 -1.00
N ALA A 27 6.13 -3.22 -0.82
CA ALA A 27 5.60 -4.36 -1.54
C ALA A 27 4.10 -4.61 -1.29
N LEU A 28 3.61 -4.32 -0.08
CA LEU A 28 2.17 -4.34 0.22
C LEU A 28 1.41 -3.32 -0.63
N VAL A 29 1.92 -2.09 -0.77
CA VAL A 29 1.28 -1.07 -1.61
C VAL A 29 1.38 -1.45 -3.09
N TRP A 30 2.50 -2.01 -3.53
CA TRP A 30 2.67 -2.50 -4.90
C TRP A 30 1.61 -3.55 -5.23
N GLN A 31 1.38 -4.51 -4.33
CA GLN A 31 0.34 -5.53 -4.48
C GLN A 31 -1.06 -4.92 -4.60
N VAL A 32 -1.40 -3.94 -3.76
CA VAL A 32 -2.69 -3.23 -3.81
C VAL A 32 -2.86 -2.44 -5.11
N LEU A 33 -1.80 -1.76 -5.56
CA LEU A 33 -1.79 -1.03 -6.82
C LEU A 33 -1.85 -1.95 -8.04
N GLY A 34 -1.55 -3.24 -7.88
CA GLY A 34 -1.56 -4.24 -8.96
C GLY A 34 -0.18 -4.51 -9.58
N TYR A 35 0.90 -3.93 -9.05
CA TYR A 35 2.27 -4.26 -9.50
C TYR A 35 2.61 -5.67 -9.04
N ARG A 36 3.02 -6.53 -9.97
CA ARG A 36 3.46 -7.90 -9.67
C ARG A 36 4.80 -8.18 -10.32
N TRP A 37 5.75 -8.70 -9.55
CA TRP A 37 7.01 -9.17 -10.12
C TRP A 37 6.78 -10.44 -10.94
N VAL A 38 7.26 -10.48 -12.18
CA VAL A 38 7.15 -11.67 -13.06
C VAL A 38 8.52 -12.28 -13.39
N GLY A 39 9.62 -11.70 -12.88
CA GLY A 39 10.99 -12.07 -13.23
C GLY A 39 11.57 -13.28 -12.48
N ASP A 40 10.80 -14.36 -12.29
CA ASP A 40 11.30 -15.57 -11.61
C ASP A 40 10.69 -16.88 -12.14
N ARG A 41 10.07 -16.86 -13.33
CA ARG A 41 9.60 -18.10 -13.98
C ARG A 41 10.72 -18.72 -14.81
N PRO A 42 11.22 -19.91 -14.48
CA PRO A 42 12.24 -20.59 -15.29
C PRO A 42 11.56 -21.38 -16.41
N GLN A 43 11.06 -20.74 -17.48
CA GLN A 43 10.69 -21.48 -18.70
C GLN A 43 10.44 -20.66 -19.97
N ASP A 44 11.10 -19.52 -20.22
CA ASP A 44 11.25 -19.03 -21.60
C ASP A 44 12.22 -17.84 -21.60
N ASP A 45 13.30 -17.93 -22.39
CA ASP A 45 14.36 -16.91 -22.58
C ASP A 45 13.87 -15.59 -23.22
N ARG A 46 12.57 -15.31 -23.15
CA ARG A 46 11.92 -14.10 -23.66
C ARG A 46 11.23 -13.26 -22.58
N TRP A 47 11.11 -13.78 -21.35
CA TRP A 47 10.54 -13.01 -20.23
C TRP A 47 11.63 -12.18 -19.55
N ASN A 48 11.90 -11.00 -20.11
CA ASN A 48 12.69 -9.97 -19.45
C ASN A 48 12.19 -9.78 -18.00
N ASN A 49 13.11 -9.69 -17.04
CA ASN A 49 12.86 -9.28 -15.65
C ASN A 49 12.03 -8.00 -15.60
N ARG A 50 10.70 -8.12 -15.55
CA ARG A 50 9.78 -7.00 -15.67
C ARG A 50 8.69 -7.08 -14.63
N TRP A 51 8.26 -5.90 -14.20
CA TRP A 51 7.06 -5.70 -13.43
C TRP A 51 5.85 -5.82 -14.35
N ASN A 52 4.89 -6.67 -13.99
CA ASN A 52 3.56 -6.64 -14.59
C ASN A 52 2.79 -5.47 -13.97
N THR A 53 2.39 -4.55 -14.84
CA THR A 53 1.59 -3.36 -14.51
C THR A 53 0.23 -3.37 -15.21
N GLU A 54 -0.24 -4.53 -15.68
CA GLU A 54 -1.53 -4.67 -16.39
C GLU A 54 -2.71 -4.41 -15.47
N ALA A 55 -2.59 -4.82 -14.20
CA ALA A 55 -3.58 -4.55 -13.16
C ALA A 55 -3.43 -3.15 -12.53
N VAL A 56 -2.40 -2.40 -12.91
CA VAL A 56 -2.12 -1.06 -12.39
C VAL A 56 -2.93 -0.04 -13.18
N ALA A 57 -3.58 0.88 -12.46
CA ALA A 57 -4.32 1.98 -13.07
C ALA A 57 -3.45 2.77 -14.08
N PRO A 58 -3.99 3.16 -15.26
CA PRO A 58 -3.28 3.90 -16.31
C PRO A 58 -2.46 5.08 -15.77
N ASP A 59 -3.09 5.92 -14.95
CA ASP A 59 -2.46 7.07 -14.32
C ASP A 59 -1.20 6.71 -13.51
N TRP A 60 -1.19 5.54 -12.86
CA TRP A 60 -0.05 5.07 -12.09
C TRP A 60 1.02 4.46 -12.97
N ARG A 61 0.68 3.56 -13.89
CA ARG A 61 1.66 2.93 -14.81
C ARG A 61 2.35 3.93 -15.73
N ASP A 62 1.66 4.98 -16.16
CA ASP A 62 2.24 5.98 -17.06
C ASP A 62 3.22 6.90 -16.33
N ALA A 63 2.90 7.25 -15.08
CA ALA A 63 3.79 8.04 -14.23
C ALA A 63 4.95 7.21 -13.63
N TYR A 64 4.69 5.93 -13.37
CA TYR A 64 5.59 5.00 -12.69
C TYR A 64 5.51 3.63 -13.40
N PRO A 65 6.28 3.43 -14.49
CA PRO A 65 6.35 2.13 -15.15
C PRO A 65 6.98 1.04 -14.26
N GLU A 66 7.75 1.47 -13.26
CA GLU A 66 8.31 0.63 -12.21
C GLU A 66 7.76 1.07 -10.86
N PRO A 67 7.54 0.12 -9.92
CA PRO A 67 6.96 0.44 -8.63
C PRO A 67 7.88 1.37 -7.82
N PRO A 68 7.38 2.55 -7.39
CA PRO A 68 8.22 3.50 -6.67
C PRO A 68 8.38 3.11 -5.19
N ASN A 69 9.47 3.57 -4.58
CA ASN A 69 9.66 3.51 -3.13
C ASN A 69 8.92 4.66 -2.45
N PHE A 70 7.79 4.39 -1.80
CA PHE A 70 6.95 5.37 -1.10
C PHE A 70 7.58 5.93 0.19
N ILE A 71 8.60 5.27 0.74
CA ILE A 71 9.32 5.72 1.94
C ILE A 71 10.39 6.76 1.57
N GLU A 72 11.03 6.64 0.42
CA GLU A 72 12.08 7.56 -0.03
C GLU A 72 11.56 8.60 -1.03
N SER A 73 10.64 8.21 -1.92
CA SER A 73 10.09 9.07 -2.98
C SER A 73 8.91 9.89 -2.50
N ARG A 74 9.18 11.17 -2.21
CA ARG A 74 8.14 12.15 -1.88
C ARG A 74 7.06 12.28 -2.97
N PRO A 75 7.39 12.35 -4.28
CA PRO A 75 6.39 12.44 -5.34
C PRO A 75 5.42 11.26 -5.37
N ALA A 76 5.95 10.04 -5.13
CA ALA A 76 5.13 8.84 -5.06
C ALA A 76 4.19 8.85 -3.85
N THR A 77 4.68 9.25 -2.67
CA THR A 77 3.84 9.42 -1.48
C THR A 77 2.72 10.43 -1.72
N VAL A 78 3.01 11.58 -2.33
CA VAL A 78 2.02 12.63 -2.60
C VAL A 78 0.93 12.11 -3.54
N LYS A 79 1.31 11.37 -4.59
CA LYS A 79 0.33 10.73 -5.49
C LYS A 79 -0.52 9.72 -4.73
N LEU A 80 0.09 8.90 -3.87
CA LEU A 80 -0.62 7.94 -3.03
C LEU A 80 -1.66 8.62 -2.12
N THR A 81 -1.29 9.71 -1.44
CA THR A 81 -2.21 10.48 -0.60
C THR A 81 -3.39 11.04 -1.41
N ARG A 82 -3.15 11.47 -2.65
CA ARG A 82 -4.21 11.98 -3.55
C ARG A 82 -5.13 10.89 -4.07
N SER A 83 -4.66 9.64 -4.14
CA SER A 83 -5.47 8.48 -4.53
C SER A 83 -6.42 8.01 -3.42
N ILE A 84 -6.22 8.43 -2.16
CA ILE A 84 -7.09 8.06 -1.04
C ILE A 84 -8.36 8.93 -1.07
N PRO A 85 -9.57 8.33 -1.12
CA PRO A 85 -10.84 9.05 -1.04
C PRO A 85 -10.92 9.92 0.23
N PRO A 86 -11.56 11.10 0.18
CA PRO A 86 -11.72 11.96 1.35
C PRO A 86 -12.35 11.26 2.56
N SER A 87 -13.34 10.40 2.33
CA SER A 87 -14.02 9.60 3.35
C SER A 87 -13.07 8.65 4.06
N ASP A 88 -12.08 8.11 3.34
CA ASP A 88 -11.14 7.13 3.87
C ASP A 88 -9.97 7.78 4.64
N LYS A 89 -9.83 9.11 4.60
CA LYS A 89 -8.71 9.81 5.26
C LYS A 89 -8.74 9.71 6.78
N GLN A 90 -9.90 9.38 7.37
CA GLN A 90 -10.07 9.24 8.80
C GLN A 90 -10.02 7.78 9.28
N LEU A 91 -9.83 6.80 8.38
CA LEU A 91 -9.82 5.37 8.74
C LEU A 91 -8.75 5.01 9.77
N LEU A 92 -7.59 5.68 9.75
CA LEU A 92 -6.59 5.50 10.80
C LEU A 92 -7.15 5.78 12.21
N LYS A 93 -8.01 6.78 12.35
CA LYS A 93 -8.66 7.11 13.63
C LYS A 93 -9.85 6.20 13.90
N GLU A 94 -10.65 5.92 12.88
CA GLU A 94 -11.89 5.16 13.03
C GLU A 94 -11.65 3.66 13.28
N GLN A 95 -10.75 3.04 12.53
CA GLN A 95 -10.48 1.60 12.63
C GLN A 95 -9.33 1.26 13.57
N LEU A 96 -8.27 2.08 13.59
CA LEU A 96 -7.07 1.80 14.38
C LEU A 96 -6.96 2.65 15.65
N GLN A 97 -7.92 3.54 15.91
CA GLN A 97 -7.87 4.49 17.04
C GLN A 97 -6.54 5.28 17.09
N PHE A 98 -5.89 5.46 15.94
CA PHE A 98 -4.58 6.09 15.86
C PHE A 98 -4.71 7.60 16.05
N GLN A 99 -4.33 8.08 17.23
CA GLN A 99 -4.37 9.50 17.59
C GLN A 99 -3.26 10.34 16.93
N GLY A 100 -2.28 9.68 16.28
CA GLY A 100 -1.10 10.32 15.72
C GLY A 100 0.18 9.92 16.45
N TYR A 101 1.32 10.34 15.91
CA TYR A 101 2.63 10.18 16.56
C TYR A 101 2.79 11.18 17.69
N LYS A 102 3.50 10.79 18.76
CA LYS A 102 3.79 11.69 19.88
C LYS A 102 4.68 12.86 19.41
N ILE A 103 4.59 13.98 20.14
CA ILE A 103 5.42 15.16 19.91
C ILE A 103 6.89 14.74 20.08
N GLY A 104 7.68 14.85 19.00
CA GLY A 104 9.09 14.42 18.95
C GLY A 104 9.34 13.10 18.23
N GLU A 105 8.31 12.28 18.00
CA GLU A 105 8.44 11.00 17.28
C GLU A 105 8.06 11.10 15.80
N LEU A 106 7.49 12.23 15.37
CA LEU A 106 7.08 12.46 13.98
C LEU A 106 8.30 12.73 13.10
N THR A 107 8.70 11.72 12.32
CA THR A 107 9.75 11.85 11.30
C THR A 107 9.15 11.78 9.89
N PRO A 108 9.83 12.34 8.86
CA PRO A 108 9.37 12.21 7.48
C PRO A 108 9.12 10.75 7.04
N ARG A 109 9.93 9.81 7.54
CA ARG A 109 9.76 8.36 7.31
C ARG A 109 8.45 7.85 7.91
N LYS A 110 8.16 8.19 9.17
CA LYS A 110 6.90 7.84 9.85
C LYS A 110 5.67 8.46 9.20
N THR A 111 5.73 9.72 8.76
CA THR A 111 4.62 10.35 8.02
C THR A 111 4.30 9.62 6.71
N ARG A 112 5.33 9.16 5.99
CA ARG A 112 5.15 8.36 4.77
C ARG A 112 4.57 6.98 5.09
N ARG A 113 5.03 6.32 6.16
CA ARG A 113 4.45 5.05 6.65
C ARG A 113 2.98 5.19 7.05
N ALA A 114 2.60 6.27 7.73
CA ALA A 114 1.20 6.56 8.01
C ALA A 114 0.37 6.76 6.73
N THR A 115 0.96 7.35 5.69
CA THR A 115 0.30 7.46 4.37
C THR A 115 0.08 6.09 3.75
N ILE A 116 1.10 5.22 3.77
CA ILE A 116 1.00 3.83 3.31
C ILE A 116 -0.09 3.09 4.09
N ALA A 117 -0.06 3.17 5.42
CA ALA A 117 -1.03 2.53 6.29
C ALA A 117 -2.47 2.98 5.98
N ASN A 118 -2.67 4.29 5.78
CA ASN A 118 -3.98 4.84 5.41
C ASN A 118 -4.47 4.33 4.06
N TYR A 119 -3.58 4.22 3.07
CA TYR A 119 -3.90 3.67 1.77
C TYR A 119 -4.30 2.18 1.84
N LEU A 120 -3.57 1.39 2.62
CA LEU A 120 -3.90 -0.03 2.86
C LEU A 120 -5.25 -0.18 3.56
N LEU A 121 -5.58 0.68 4.53
CA LEU A 121 -6.91 0.69 5.15
C LEU A 121 -8.01 1.05 4.16
N SER A 122 -7.79 2.07 3.33
CA SER A 122 -8.74 2.47 2.29
C SER A 122 -9.05 1.30 1.36
N TYR A 123 -8.03 0.54 0.96
CA TYR A 123 -8.21 -0.68 0.17
C TYR A 123 -9.01 -1.77 0.91
N LEU A 124 -8.70 -2.03 2.19
CA LEU A 124 -9.47 -2.97 3.00
C LEU A 124 -10.93 -2.55 3.16
N ASN A 125 -11.18 -1.25 3.36
CA ASN A 125 -12.52 -0.69 3.46
C ASN A 125 -13.30 -0.92 2.15
N GLN A 126 -12.67 -0.65 1.00
CA GLN A 126 -13.27 -0.90 -0.31
C GLN A 126 -13.52 -2.39 -0.57
N LEU A 127 -12.62 -3.28 -0.16
CA LEU A 127 -12.83 -4.73 -0.26
C LEU A 127 -14.02 -5.20 0.58
N ASN A 128 -14.14 -4.70 1.81
CA ASN A 128 -15.26 -5.03 2.70
C ASN A 128 -16.59 -4.48 2.16
N LEU A 129 -16.59 -3.26 1.62
CA LEU A 129 -17.78 -2.66 0.99
C LEU A 129 -18.23 -3.42 -0.28
N ASN A 130 -17.29 -4.01 -1.00
CA ASN A 130 -17.57 -4.79 -2.22
C ASN A 130 -17.87 -6.28 -1.93
N SER A 131 -17.83 -6.70 -0.67
CA SER A 131 -18.19 -8.06 -0.26
C SER A 131 -19.71 -8.11 0.01
N PRO A 132 -20.51 -8.85 -0.78
CA PRO A 132 -21.98 -8.81 -0.71
C PRO A 132 -22.61 -9.44 0.55
N GLU A 133 -21.83 -9.85 1.55
CA GLU A 133 -22.34 -10.48 2.79
C GLU A 133 -22.79 -9.51 3.89
N ALA A 134 -22.69 -8.18 3.69
CA ALA A 134 -23.07 -7.19 4.72
C ALA A 134 -24.52 -6.67 4.62
N THR A 135 -25.39 -7.30 3.83
CA THR A 135 -26.82 -6.91 3.73
C THR A 135 -27.73 -8.10 4.06
N GLU A 136 -27.69 -8.62 5.28
CA GLU A 136 -28.78 -9.45 5.82
C GLU A 136 -28.75 -9.42 7.36
N SER A 137 -29.50 -8.49 7.95
CA SER A 137 -30.01 -8.53 9.33
C SER A 137 -31.27 -7.69 9.43
#